data_AF-K1SZB4-F1
#
_entry.id   AF-K1SZB4-F1
#
_cell.length_a   1.000
_cell.length_b   1.000
_cell.length_c   1.000
_cell.angle_alpha   90.00
_cell.angle_beta   90.00
_cell.angle_gamma   90.00
#
_symmetry.space_group_name_H-M   'P 1'
#
loop_
_entity.id
_entity.type
_entity.pdbx_description
1 polymer ?
#
loop_
_entity_poly.entity_id
_entity_poly.type
_entity_poly.pdbx_seq_one_letter_code
_entity_poly.pdbx_strand_id
1 'polypeptide(L)'
;MGFKREELDAYTPENYERELTAMIRQAAELGIPLIAAGGIYDRRDLEHCLSLGAAGVQLGTRFVTTEECDAAEAYKQEYLRAQKEDIVIVKSPVGMPGRAIQNAFLEKVAAGERFMTGCRHCIKTCDPKTAPYCITRALINAATGDVDNGLLFCGSNAWRAQKIERTVDI
;
A
#
# COMPACT_ATOMS: atom_id res chain seq x y z
N MET A 1 -0.69 4.70 6.54
CA MET A 1 -1.99 5.37 6.36
C MET A 1 -2.38 6.05 7.67
N GLY A 2 -3.01 7.23 7.62
CA GLY A 2 -3.40 8.01 8.82
C GLY A 2 -4.70 7.57 9.49
N PHE A 3 -5.22 6.38 9.18
CA PHE A 3 -6.50 5.88 9.68
C PHE A 3 -6.30 4.93 10.86
N LYS A 4 -7.26 4.89 11.77
CA LYS A 4 -7.43 3.86 12.81
C LYS A 4 -8.09 2.62 12.21
N ARG A 5 -8.06 1.51 12.93
CA ARG A 5 -8.56 0.22 12.43
C ARG A 5 -10.08 0.26 12.24
N GLU A 6 -10.79 0.92 13.15
CA GLU A 6 -12.24 1.05 13.14
C GLU A 6 -12.74 1.87 11.93
N GLU A 7 -11.91 2.79 11.42
CA GLU A 7 -12.22 3.60 10.24
C GLU A 7 -12.08 2.79 8.93
N LEU A 8 -11.32 1.68 8.95
CA LEU A 8 -11.19 0.77 7.80
C LEU A 8 -12.44 -0.09 7.62
N ASP A 9 -13.11 -0.46 8.70
CA ASP A 9 -14.32 -1.30 8.66
C ASP A 9 -15.54 -0.54 8.12
N ALA A 10 -15.54 0.80 8.22
CA ALA A 10 -16.56 1.67 7.65
C ALA A 10 -16.41 1.91 6.14
N TYR A 11 -15.37 1.37 5.53
CA TYR A 11 -15.01 1.62 4.13
C TYR A 11 -15.84 0.76 3.17
N THR A 12 -16.95 1.32 2.68
CA THR A 12 -17.69 0.80 1.52
C THR A 12 -17.41 1.67 0.28
N PRO A 13 -17.63 1.17 -0.96
CA PRO A 13 -17.51 2.00 -2.16
C PRO A 13 -18.33 3.30 -2.09
N GLU A 14 -19.55 3.23 -1.57
CA GLU A 14 -20.46 4.37 -1.44
C GLU A 14 -19.96 5.38 -0.40
N ASN A 15 -19.44 4.89 0.74
CA ASN A 15 -18.83 5.76 1.73
C ASN A 15 -17.56 6.42 1.18
N TYR A 16 -16.74 5.69 0.41
CA TYR A 16 -15.52 6.23 -0.17
C TYR A 16 -15.78 7.40 -1.11
N GLU A 17 -16.71 7.25 -2.06
CA GLU A 17 -17.03 8.31 -3.01
C GLU A 17 -17.58 9.55 -2.29
N ARG A 18 -18.42 9.35 -1.27
CA ARG A 18 -18.95 10.44 -0.44
C ARG A 18 -17.83 11.21 0.27
N GLU A 19 -16.92 10.49 0.94
CA GLU A 19 -15.80 11.12 1.66
C GLU A 19 -14.84 11.83 0.69
N LEU A 20 -14.52 11.21 -0.45
CA LEU A 20 -13.68 11.81 -1.49
C LEU A 20 -14.31 13.11 -2.03
N THR A 21 -15.60 13.07 -2.35
CA THR A 21 -16.33 14.25 -2.83
C THR A 21 -16.38 15.36 -1.78
N ALA A 22 -16.56 15.02 -0.50
CA ALA A 22 -16.53 15.99 0.59
C ALA A 22 -15.15 16.67 0.72
N MET A 23 -14.07 15.88 0.66
CA MET A 23 -12.69 16.40 0.67
C MET A 23 -12.40 17.29 -0.54
N ILE A 24 -12.87 16.92 -1.73
CA ILE A 24 -12.72 17.72 -2.96
C ILE A 24 -13.40 19.08 -2.78
N ARG A 25 -14.63 19.11 -2.28
CA ARG A 25 -15.36 20.38 -2.03
C ARG A 25 -14.64 21.27 -1.03
N GLN A 26 -14.18 20.69 0.09
CA GLN A 26 -13.46 21.44 1.11
C GLN A 26 -12.13 22.01 0.58
N ALA A 27 -11.39 21.23 -0.21
CA ALA A 27 -10.16 21.71 -0.84
C ALA A 27 -10.43 22.83 -1.85
N ALA A 28 -11.52 22.74 -2.62
CA ALA A 28 -11.96 23.78 -3.54
C ALA A 28 -12.33 25.09 -2.83
N GLU A 29 -13.02 25.03 -1.69
CA GLU A 29 -13.32 26.21 -0.85
C GLU A 29 -12.05 26.93 -0.37
N LEU A 30 -10.96 26.18 -0.17
CA LEU A 30 -9.65 26.70 0.22
C LEU A 30 -8.77 27.09 -0.99
N GLY A 31 -9.23 26.88 -2.22
CA GLY A 31 -8.44 27.11 -3.44
C GLY A 31 -7.24 26.18 -3.60
N ILE A 32 -7.26 25.00 -2.97
CA ILE A 32 -6.16 24.03 -2.99
C ILE A 32 -6.51 22.90 -3.96
N PRO A 33 -5.64 22.54 -4.92
CA PRO A 33 -5.88 21.40 -5.79
C PRO A 33 -5.78 20.08 -5.01
N LEU A 34 -6.83 19.26 -5.06
CA LEU A 34 -6.83 17.94 -4.44
C LEU A 34 -6.36 16.87 -5.43
N ILE A 35 -5.36 16.08 -5.03
CA ILE A 35 -4.87 14.91 -5.77
C ILE A 35 -5.42 13.64 -5.13
N ALA A 36 -6.24 12.88 -5.84
CA ALA A 36 -6.80 11.63 -5.33
C ALA A 36 -5.76 10.51 -5.35
N ALA A 37 -5.68 9.70 -4.29
CA ALA A 37 -4.69 8.63 -4.19
C ALA A 37 -5.28 7.36 -3.54
N GLY A 38 -4.84 6.21 -4.04
CA GLY A 38 -5.24 4.90 -3.53
C GLY A 38 -6.41 4.28 -4.31
N GLY A 39 -6.31 2.99 -4.63
CA GLY A 39 -7.32 2.27 -5.40
C GLY A 39 -7.33 2.55 -6.91
N ILE A 40 -6.73 3.64 -7.37
CA ILE A 40 -6.67 4.03 -8.79
C ILE A 40 -5.67 3.13 -9.54
N TYR A 41 -6.10 2.46 -10.61
CA TYR A 41 -5.27 1.49 -11.33
C TYR A 41 -5.25 1.68 -12.84
N ASP A 42 -6.36 2.11 -13.45
CA ASP A 42 -6.46 2.33 -14.89
C ASP A 42 -7.10 3.68 -15.25
N ARG A 43 -7.27 3.91 -16.55
CA ARG A 43 -7.89 5.12 -17.08
C ARG A 43 -9.30 5.36 -16.54
N ARG A 44 -10.11 4.31 -16.36
CA ARG A 44 -11.48 4.44 -15.87
C ARG A 44 -11.49 4.96 -14.44
N ASP A 45 -10.61 4.43 -13.59
CA ASP A 45 -10.46 4.89 -12.21
C ASP A 45 -10.02 6.38 -12.17
N LEU A 46 -9.07 6.75 -13.04
CA LEU A 46 -8.60 8.12 -13.18
C LEU A 46 -9.72 9.07 -13.63
N GLU A 47 -10.41 8.74 -14.72
CA GLU A 47 -11.52 9.55 -15.27
C GLU A 47 -12.63 9.73 -14.25
N HIS A 48 -12.92 8.68 -13.48
CA HIS A 48 -13.89 8.76 -12.39
C HIS A 48 -13.45 9.78 -11.33
N CYS A 49 -12.21 9.72 -10.82
CA CYS A 49 -11.72 10.72 -9.86
C CYS A 49 -11.75 12.16 -10.40
N LEU A 50 -11.39 12.36 -11.68
CA LEU A 50 -11.48 13.68 -12.32
C LEU A 50 -12.93 14.15 -12.43
N SER A 51 -13.87 13.26 -12.74
CA SER A 51 -15.29 13.60 -12.83
C SER A 51 -15.89 14.05 -11.49
N LEU A 52 -15.33 13.59 -10.37
CA LEU A 52 -15.71 14.04 -9.02
C LEU A 52 -15.12 15.41 -8.65
N GLY A 53 -14.20 15.94 -9.46
CA GLY A 53 -13.56 17.25 -9.25
C GLY A 53 -12.14 17.19 -8.67
N ALA A 54 -11.50 16.02 -8.61
CA ALA A 54 -10.08 15.95 -8.28
C ALA A 54 -9.24 16.66 -9.36
N ALA A 55 -8.20 17.38 -8.94
CA ALA A 55 -7.28 18.07 -9.86
C ALA A 55 -6.30 17.11 -10.55
N GLY A 56 -6.15 15.91 -10.01
CA GLY A 56 -5.27 14.87 -10.53
C GLY A 56 -5.31 13.62 -9.66
N VAL A 57 -4.48 12.65 -10.01
CA VAL A 57 -4.39 11.36 -9.32
C VAL A 57 -2.94 10.98 -9.02
N GLN A 58 -2.72 10.24 -7.94
CA GLN A 58 -1.44 9.64 -7.59
C GLN A 58 -1.57 8.12 -7.57
N LEU A 59 -0.81 7.45 -8.42
CA LEU A 59 -0.76 6.00 -8.52
C LEU A 59 0.60 5.49 -8.00
N GLY A 60 0.58 4.42 -7.21
CA GLY A 60 1.80 3.73 -6.77
C GLY A 60 1.80 2.30 -7.28
N THR A 61 0.88 1.49 -6.77
CA THR A 61 0.69 0.06 -7.10
C THR A 61 0.75 -0.25 -8.60
N ARG A 62 0.18 0.60 -9.45
CA ARG A 62 0.14 0.37 -10.91
C ARG A 62 1.53 0.34 -11.54
N PHE A 63 2.49 1.08 -10.97
CA PHE A 63 3.84 1.20 -11.50
C PHE A 63 4.85 0.23 -10.85
N VAL A 64 4.41 -0.68 -9.96
CA VAL A 64 5.34 -1.65 -9.34
C VAL A 64 5.78 -2.72 -10.35
N THR A 65 4.86 -3.24 -11.17
CA THR A 65 5.17 -4.23 -12.21
C THR A 65 5.57 -3.57 -13.52
N THR A 66 6.47 -2.58 -13.45
CA THR A 66 7.10 -2.00 -14.64
C THR A 66 8.58 -2.35 -14.75
N GLU A 67 9.14 -2.30 -15.95
CA GLU A 67 10.58 -2.50 -16.18
C GLU A 67 11.43 -1.46 -15.42
N GLU A 68 10.98 -0.21 -15.37
CA GLU A 68 11.70 0.92 -14.78
C GLU A 68 11.63 0.96 -13.24
N CYS A 69 10.65 0.27 -12.63
CA CYS A 69 10.58 0.15 -11.18
C CYS A 69 11.78 -0.64 -10.65
N ASP A 70 12.46 -0.13 -9.63
CA ASP A 70 13.64 -0.74 -9.02
C ASP A 70 13.33 -1.82 -7.98
N ALA A 71 12.05 -2.18 -7.81
CA ALA A 71 11.66 -3.33 -7.02
C ALA A 71 12.35 -4.60 -7.54
N ALA A 72 12.82 -5.44 -6.61
CA ALA A 72 13.44 -6.71 -6.96
C ALA A 72 12.51 -7.55 -7.84
N GLU A 73 13.07 -8.31 -8.78
CA GLU A 73 12.28 -9.12 -9.71
C GLU A 73 11.33 -10.07 -8.96
N ALA A 74 11.82 -10.72 -7.90
CA ALA A 74 10.98 -11.56 -7.04
C ALA A 74 9.77 -10.81 -6.47
N TYR A 75 9.93 -9.54 -6.09
CA TYR A 75 8.83 -8.71 -5.59
C TYR A 75 7.80 -8.40 -6.69
N LYS A 76 8.24 -8.08 -7.90
CA LYS A 76 7.33 -7.91 -9.05
C LYS A 76 6.57 -9.21 -9.36
N GLN A 77 7.23 -10.36 -9.25
CA GLN A 77 6.59 -11.66 -9.45
C GLN A 77 5.53 -11.96 -8.40
N GLU A 78 5.72 -11.57 -7.14
CA GLU A 78 4.67 -11.70 -6.11
C GLU A 78 3.42 -10.88 -6.46
N TYR A 79 3.58 -9.68 -7.04
CA TYR A 79 2.45 -8.90 -7.56
C TYR A 79 1.67 -9.64 -8.66
N LEU A 80 2.35 -10.36 -9.55
CA LEU A 80 1.71 -11.11 -10.64
C LEU A 80 1.01 -12.39 -10.14
N ARG A 81 1.47 -12.94 -9.02
CA ARG A 81 0.89 -14.15 -8.40
C ARG A 81 -0.27 -13.83 -7.47
N ALA A 82 -0.24 -12.66 -6.84
CA ALA A 82 -1.21 -12.26 -5.83
C ALA A 82 -2.65 -12.32 -6.35
N GLN A 83 -3.49 -13.03 -5.62
CA GLN A 83 -4.93 -13.00 -5.78
C GLN A 83 -5.54 -11.89 -4.92
N LYS A 84 -6.82 -11.61 -5.12
CA LYS A 84 -7.52 -10.54 -4.40
C LYS A 84 -7.51 -10.78 -2.88
N GLU A 85 -7.59 -12.03 -2.48
CA GLU A 85 -7.62 -12.50 -1.09
C GLU A 85 -6.26 -12.33 -0.39
N ASP A 86 -5.16 -12.30 -1.16
CA ASP A 86 -3.81 -12.11 -0.63
C ASP A 86 -3.53 -10.66 -0.23
N ILE A 87 -4.42 -9.72 -0.56
CA ILE A 87 -4.23 -8.30 -0.29
C ILE A 87 -4.77 -7.94 1.11
N VAL A 88 -3.90 -8.05 2.11
CA VAL A 88 -4.27 -7.96 3.52
C VAL A 88 -3.91 -6.61 4.16
N ILE A 89 -4.63 -6.25 5.22
CA ILE A 89 -4.24 -5.14 6.11
C ILE A 89 -3.29 -5.68 7.17
N VAL A 90 -2.12 -5.06 7.26
CA VAL A 90 -1.09 -5.37 8.25
C VAL A 90 -0.95 -4.24 9.26
N LYS A 91 -0.54 -4.60 10.47
CA LYS A 91 -0.18 -3.63 11.50
C LYS A 91 1.33 -3.39 11.46
N SER A 92 1.73 -2.14 11.24
CA SER A 92 3.14 -1.75 11.33
C SER A 92 3.66 -1.86 12.77
N PRO A 93 4.98 -1.84 12.98
CA PRO A 93 5.58 -1.89 14.33
C PRO A 93 5.18 -0.74 15.25
N VAL A 94 4.70 0.38 14.70
CA VAL A 94 4.16 1.53 15.45
C VAL A 94 2.64 1.53 15.55
N GLY A 95 2.00 0.43 15.14
CA GLY A 95 0.57 0.22 15.26
C GLY A 95 -0.28 0.82 14.15
N MET A 96 0.31 1.55 13.20
CA MET A 96 -0.42 2.12 12.07
C MET A 96 -0.76 1.03 11.03
N PRO A 97 -1.95 1.06 10.42
CA PRO A 97 -2.30 0.13 9.36
C PRO A 97 -1.55 0.43 8.06
N GLY A 98 -1.15 -0.65 7.40
CA GLY A 98 -0.66 -0.68 6.04
C GLY A 98 -1.33 -1.80 5.27
N ARG A 99 -1.11 -1.86 3.96
CA ARG A 99 -1.64 -2.93 3.11
C ARG A 99 -0.49 -3.61 2.39
N ALA A 100 -0.47 -4.94 2.42
CA ALA A 100 0.61 -5.72 1.86
C ALA A 100 0.08 -6.99 1.19
N ILE A 101 0.90 -7.59 0.34
CA ILE A 101 0.68 -8.93 -0.18
C ILE A 101 1.01 -9.93 0.93
N GLN A 102 0.08 -10.84 1.21
CA GLN A 102 0.22 -11.91 2.20
C GLN A 102 1.38 -12.83 1.81
N ASN A 103 2.22 -13.17 2.79
CA ASN A 103 3.33 -14.10 2.65
C ASN A 103 3.58 -14.85 3.97
N ALA A 104 4.50 -15.82 3.95
CA ALA A 104 4.84 -16.62 5.13
C ALA A 104 5.31 -15.77 6.32
N PHE A 105 6.06 -14.68 6.09
CA PHE A 105 6.48 -13.78 7.16
C PHE A 105 5.30 -13.11 7.88
N LEU A 106 4.33 -12.60 7.12
CA LEU A 106 3.15 -11.97 7.69
C LEU A 106 2.26 -12.98 8.44
N GLU A 107 2.18 -14.23 7.99
CA GLU A 107 1.48 -15.30 8.72
C GLU A 107 2.11 -15.55 10.09
N LYS A 108 3.44 -15.66 10.15
CA LYS A 108 4.17 -15.85 11.42
C LYS A 108 4.00 -14.66 12.36
N VAL A 109 4.09 -13.44 11.82
CA VAL A 109 3.84 -12.21 12.61
C VAL A 109 2.41 -12.21 13.15
N ALA A 110 1.42 -12.61 12.34
CA ALA A 110 0.02 -12.69 12.77
C ALA A 110 -0.20 -13.79 13.83
N ALA A 111 0.58 -14.88 13.78
CA ALA A 111 0.63 -15.93 14.80
C ALA A 111 1.33 -15.50 16.10
N GLY A 112 1.85 -14.27 16.17
CA GLY A 112 2.50 -13.71 17.36
C GLY A 112 4.00 -13.93 17.43
N GLU A 113 4.63 -14.48 16.39
CA GLU A 113 6.08 -14.58 16.31
C GLU A 113 6.72 -13.20 16.21
N ARG A 114 7.92 -13.08 16.79
CA ARG A 114 8.67 -11.81 16.85
C ARG A 114 10.03 -11.93 16.17
N PHE A 115 10.27 -11.04 15.21
CA PHE A 115 11.46 -10.98 14.36
C PHE A 115 12.26 -9.68 14.57
N MET A 116 12.26 -9.15 15.79
CA MET A 116 13.02 -7.94 16.12
C MET A 116 14.52 -8.23 16.24
N THR A 117 15.24 -8.10 15.13
CA THR A 117 16.71 -8.22 15.10
C THR A 117 17.36 -6.89 14.75
N GLY A 118 18.00 -6.26 15.73
CA GLY A 118 18.62 -4.94 15.60
C GLY A 118 17.60 -3.80 15.51
N CYS A 119 18.06 -2.57 15.72
CA CYS A 119 17.25 -1.36 15.61
C CYS A 119 18.06 -0.27 14.91
N ARG A 120 17.45 0.39 13.91
CA ARG A 120 18.06 1.51 13.18
C ARG A 120 17.55 2.88 13.64
N HIS A 121 16.68 2.92 14.65
CA HIS A 121 16.04 4.15 15.17
C HIS A 121 15.38 5.01 14.07
N CYS A 122 14.82 4.36 13.05
CA CYS A 122 14.22 5.01 11.86
C CYS A 122 12.91 5.75 12.15
N ILE A 123 12.17 5.34 13.18
CA ILE A 123 10.89 5.94 13.57
C ILE A 123 10.93 6.24 15.06
N LYS A 124 10.72 7.51 15.42
CA LYS A 124 10.81 8.01 16.80
C LYS A 124 9.84 7.30 17.77
N THR A 125 8.66 6.91 17.28
CA THR A 125 7.59 6.29 18.07
C THR A 125 7.67 4.76 18.09
N CYS A 126 8.66 4.15 17.44
CA CYS A 126 8.85 2.71 17.47
C CYS A 126 9.59 2.28 18.75
N ASP A 127 9.03 1.31 19.46
CA ASP A 127 9.69 0.67 20.59
C ASP A 127 10.14 -0.76 20.20
N PRO A 128 11.45 -1.00 20.03
CA PRO A 128 11.98 -2.32 19.68
C PRO A 128 11.64 -3.42 20.69
N LYS A 129 11.36 -3.06 21.96
CA LYS A 129 11.04 -4.03 23.01
C LYS A 129 9.66 -4.66 22.82
N THR A 130 8.75 -3.94 22.19
CA THR A 130 7.34 -4.34 22.02
C THR A 130 6.97 -4.58 20.56
N ALA A 131 7.71 -4.01 19.62
CA ALA A 131 7.51 -4.24 18.19
C ALA A 131 7.58 -5.75 17.82
N PRO A 132 6.72 -6.23 16.91
CA PRO A 132 6.76 -7.62 16.45
C PRO A 132 7.92 -7.87 15.46
N TYR A 133 8.29 -6.88 14.64
CA TYR A 133 9.38 -6.99 13.67
C TYR A 133 9.92 -5.60 13.33
N CYS A 134 11.15 -5.52 12.80
CA CYS A 134 11.73 -4.25 12.37
C CYS A 134 11.24 -3.93 10.95
N ILE A 135 10.43 -2.88 10.78
CA ILE A 135 9.88 -2.52 9.46
C ILE A 135 10.98 -2.24 8.44
N THR A 136 12.06 -1.56 8.82
CA THR A 136 13.18 -1.29 7.90
C THR A 136 13.86 -2.58 7.47
N ARG A 137 13.99 -3.58 8.35
CA ARG A 137 14.55 -4.88 7.96
C ARG A 137 13.65 -5.59 6.96
N ALA A 138 12.34 -5.64 7.22
CA ALA A 138 11.37 -6.26 6.32
C ALA A 138 11.31 -5.55 4.95
N LEU A 139 11.46 -4.22 4.91
CA LEU A 139 11.54 -3.46 3.67
C LEU A 139 12.85 -3.71 2.91
N ILE A 140 13.98 -3.81 3.61
CA ILE A 140 15.25 -4.18 2.98
C ILE A 140 15.17 -5.59 2.38
N ASN A 141 14.57 -6.55 3.09
CA ASN A 141 14.39 -7.90 2.59
C ASN A 141 13.57 -7.89 1.29
N ALA A 142 12.42 -7.20 1.27
CA ALA A 142 11.61 -7.03 0.05
C ALA A 142 12.39 -6.36 -1.10
N ALA A 143 13.12 -5.27 -0.81
CA ALA A 143 13.93 -4.55 -1.79
C ALA A 143 15.10 -5.37 -2.35
N THR A 144 15.61 -6.34 -1.59
CA THR A 144 16.71 -7.24 -2.01
C THR A 144 16.23 -8.58 -2.54
N GLY A 145 14.92 -8.78 -2.65
CA GLY A 145 14.30 -9.98 -3.25
C GLY A 145 14.03 -11.13 -2.28
N ASP A 146 14.29 -10.95 -0.98
CA ASP A 146 13.87 -11.89 0.07
C ASP A 146 12.39 -11.66 0.41
N VAL A 147 11.52 -12.10 -0.49
CA VAL A 147 10.07 -11.89 -0.40
C VAL A 147 9.42 -12.72 0.69
N ASP A 148 10.00 -13.87 1.06
CA ASP A 148 9.47 -14.74 2.12
C ASP A 148 9.63 -14.14 3.52
N ASN A 149 10.63 -13.26 3.70
CA ASN A 149 10.88 -12.52 4.94
C ASN A 149 10.66 -11.00 4.78
N GLY A 150 10.03 -10.60 3.69
CA GLY A 150 9.83 -9.21 3.30
C GLY A 150 8.47 -8.65 3.71
N LEU A 151 8.37 -7.32 3.75
CA LEU A 151 7.09 -6.62 3.79
C LEU A 151 6.79 -5.99 2.42
N LEU A 152 5.87 -6.61 1.69
CA LEU A 152 5.52 -6.27 0.32
C LEU A 152 4.34 -5.30 0.28
N PHE A 153 4.58 -4.00 0.52
CA PHE A 153 3.52 -2.98 0.53
C PHE A 153 2.83 -2.83 -0.82
N CYS A 154 1.50 -2.82 -0.80
CA CYS A 154 0.69 -2.73 -2.01
C CYS A 154 -0.64 -1.99 -1.78
N GLY A 155 -1.28 -1.57 -2.88
CA GLY A 155 -2.65 -1.07 -2.88
C GLY A 155 -3.69 -2.19 -3.02
N SER A 156 -4.97 -1.87 -2.81
CA SER A 156 -6.09 -2.83 -2.89
C SER A 156 -6.23 -3.51 -4.26
N ASN A 157 -5.70 -2.90 -5.30
CA ASN A 157 -5.77 -3.35 -6.69
C ASN A 157 -4.47 -4.00 -7.18
N ALA A 158 -3.56 -4.40 -6.29
CA ALA A 158 -2.30 -5.04 -6.67
C ALA A 158 -2.49 -6.35 -7.44
N TRP A 159 -3.48 -7.16 -7.02
CA TRP A 159 -3.88 -8.41 -7.67
C TRP A 159 -4.33 -8.27 -9.14
N ARG A 160 -4.56 -7.04 -9.61
CA ARG A 160 -4.91 -6.77 -11.02
C ARG A 160 -3.69 -6.83 -11.95
N ALA A 161 -2.47 -6.93 -11.43
CA ALA A 161 -1.25 -6.99 -12.23
C ALA A 161 -1.16 -8.32 -12.99
N GLN A 162 -0.90 -8.24 -14.31
CA GLN A 162 -0.89 -9.42 -15.19
C GLN A 162 0.45 -9.66 -15.89
N LYS A 163 1.29 -8.63 -15.99
CA LYS A 163 2.58 -8.67 -16.68
C LYS A 163 3.51 -7.60 -16.13
N ILE A 164 4.80 -7.77 -16.40
CA ILE A 164 5.77 -6.69 -16.35
C ILE A 164 5.74 -6.00 -17.71
N GLU A 165 5.53 -4.67 -17.71
CA GLU A 165 5.46 -3.85 -18.92
C GLU A 165 6.28 -2.56 -18.77
N ARG A 166 6.52 -1.82 -19.84
CA ARG A 166 7.23 -0.54 -19.70
C ARG A 166 6.26 0.53 -19.24
N THR A 167 6.78 1.51 -18.49
CA THR A 167 5.99 2.63 -17.99
C THR A 167 5.35 3.43 -19.14
N VAL A 168 6.01 3.52 -20.29
CA VAL A 168 5.49 4.21 -21.49
C VAL A 168 4.30 3.50 -22.15
N ASP A 169 4.07 2.24 -21.83
CA ASP A 169 2.98 1.43 -22.39
C ASP A 169 1.73 1.42 -21.49
N ILE A 170 1.78 2.13 -20.34
CA ILE A 170 0.68 2.34 -19.37
C ILE A 170 -0.04 3.65 -19.66
#